data_AF-A0A835EYG4-F1
#
_entry.id   AF-A0A835EYG4-F1
#
_cell.length_a   1.000
_cell.length_b   1.000
_cell.length_c   1.000
_cell.angle_alpha   90.00
_cell.angle_beta   90.00
_cell.angle_gamma   90.00
#
_symmetry.space_group_name_H-M   'P 1'
#
loop_
_entity.id
_entity.type
_entity.pdbx_description
1 polymer ?
#
loop_
_entity_poly.entity_id
_entity_poly.type
_entity_poly.pdbx_seq_one_letter_code
_entity_poly.pdbx_strand_id
1 'polypeptide(L)'
;MKTAAYALRLRWLWLQRTDANRPCRDLDLAFGQDPVVASMFQNSIDINLGDGHLALFWNDRWNGANSPYLIAPDLCKILRPKVVKNRTVAQALAGRAWIADIVGPLTIEALRQYVYI
;
A
#
# COMPACT_ATOMS: atom_id res chain seq x y z
N MET A 1 21.82 -6.30 19.91
CA MET A 1 20.64 -5.54 20.38
C MET A 1 19.80 -4.84 19.29
N LYS A 2 20.25 -4.69 18.02
CA LYS A 2 19.47 -3.99 16.97
C LYS A 2 18.22 -4.75 16.47
N THR A 3 18.24 -6.09 16.51
CA THR A 3 17.16 -6.96 15.98
C THR A 3 15.85 -6.87 16.77
N ALA A 4 15.93 -6.81 18.10
CA ALA A 4 14.75 -6.67 18.96
C ALA A 4 13.99 -5.37 18.69
N ALA A 5 14.72 -4.28 18.41
CA ALA A 5 14.12 -3.00 18.03
C ALA A 5 13.36 -3.09 16.70
N TYR A 6 13.91 -3.78 15.69
CA TYR A 6 13.22 -4.00 14.42
C TYR A 6 11.97 -4.87 14.59
N ALA A 7 12.06 -5.96 15.35
CA ALA A 7 10.92 -6.85 15.60
C ALA A 7 9.73 -6.11 16.23
N LEU A 8 9.99 -5.23 17.20
CA LEU A 8 8.94 -4.42 17.83
C LEU A 8 8.28 -3.46 16.83
N ARG A 9 9.09 -2.79 15.97
CA ARG A 9 8.58 -1.88 14.93
C ARG A 9 7.73 -2.62 13.90
N LEU A 10 8.15 -3.81 13.47
CA LEU A 10 7.38 -4.66 12.56
C LEU A 10 6.07 -5.12 13.19
N ARG A 11 6.09 -5.56 14.46
CA ARG A 11 4.88 -5.95 15.20
C ARG A 11 3.92 -4.77 15.38
N TRP A 12 4.45 -3.56 15.58
CA TRP A 12 3.65 -2.35 15.65
C TRP A 12 2.95 -2.05 14.31
N LEU A 13 3.68 -2.13 13.19
CA LEU A 13 3.10 -1.97 11.85
C LEU A 13 2.01 -3.01 11.55
N TRP A 14 2.22 -4.27 11.97
CA TRP A 14 1.20 -5.31 11.87
C TRP A 14 -0.07 -4.96 12.64
N LEU A 15 0.09 -4.48 13.88
CA LEU A 15 -1.02 -4.10 14.75
C LEU A 15 -1.77 -2.87 14.21
N GLN A 16 -1.05 -1.88 13.69
CA GLN A 16 -1.67 -0.70 13.05
C GLN A 16 -2.58 -1.08 11.87
N ARG A 17 -2.25 -2.16 11.18
CA ARG A 17 -2.93 -2.59 9.95
C ARG A 17 -4.12 -3.52 10.20
N THR A 18 -4.10 -4.30 11.28
CA THR A 18 -5.10 -5.32 11.58
C THR A 18 -6.14 -4.89 12.61
N ASP A 19 -5.82 -3.95 13.51
CA ASP A 19 -6.71 -3.58 14.60
C ASP A 19 -7.49 -2.29 14.30
N ALA A 20 -8.74 -2.46 13.84
CA ALA A 20 -9.63 -1.35 13.53
C ALA A 20 -10.07 -0.55 14.77
N ASN A 21 -10.02 -1.13 15.97
CA ASN A 21 -10.59 -0.57 17.21
C ASN A 21 -9.52 -0.16 18.24
N ARG A 22 -8.36 0.23 17.73
CA ARG A 22 -7.16 0.53 18.50
C ARG A 22 -7.35 1.71 19.49
N PRO A 23 -6.95 1.55 20.78
CA PRO A 23 -6.96 2.64 21.78
C PRO A 23 -5.93 3.75 21.52
N CYS A 24 -4.88 3.48 20.77
CA CYS A 24 -3.81 4.43 20.41
C CYS A 24 -3.79 4.72 18.90
N ARG A 25 -4.92 5.15 18.32
CA ARG A 25 -5.00 5.58 16.91
C ARG A 25 -4.13 6.82 16.66
N ASP A 26 -4.08 7.74 17.61
CA ASP A 26 -3.37 9.01 17.51
C ASP A 26 -1.90 8.94 17.95
N LEU A 27 -1.43 7.76 18.36
CA LEU A 27 -0.02 7.54 18.64
C LEU A 27 0.72 7.35 17.32
N ASP A 28 1.03 8.47 16.67
CA ASP A 28 1.70 8.54 15.37
C ASP A 28 3.19 8.25 15.54
N LEU A 29 3.50 6.98 15.81
CA LEU A 29 4.87 6.51 15.82
C LEU A 29 5.35 6.42 14.37
N ALA A 30 6.25 7.32 13.99
CA ALA A 30 6.83 7.43 12.65
C ALA A 30 7.69 6.22 12.21
N PHE A 31 7.54 5.05 12.84
CA PHE A 31 8.26 3.82 12.49
C PHE A 31 7.98 3.36 11.05
N GLY A 32 6.79 3.65 10.52
CA GLY A 32 6.44 3.37 9.11
C GLY A 32 7.07 4.32 8.09
N GLN A 33 7.72 5.40 8.54
CA GLN A 33 8.45 6.32 7.66
C GLN A 33 9.90 5.86 7.41
N ASP A 34 10.40 4.91 8.19
CA ASP A 34 11.71 4.30 7.97
C ASP A 34 11.62 3.34 6.76
N PRO A 35 12.29 3.62 5.64
CA PRO A 35 12.19 2.83 4.42
C PRO A 35 12.70 1.39 4.61
N VAL A 36 13.66 1.17 5.53
CA VAL A 36 14.16 -0.18 5.84
C VAL A 36 13.09 -0.98 6.57
N VAL A 37 12.41 -0.37 7.54
CA VAL A 37 11.33 -1.04 8.28
C VAL A 37 10.13 -1.29 7.37
N ALA A 38 9.75 -0.32 6.55
CA ALA A 38 8.63 -0.44 5.62
C ALA A 38 8.87 -1.56 4.58
N SER A 39 10.07 -1.61 3.99
CA SER A 39 10.45 -2.67 3.05
C SER A 39 10.55 -4.04 3.72
N MET A 40 11.14 -4.14 4.91
CA MET A 40 11.14 -5.40 5.68
C MET A 40 9.72 -5.88 5.96
N PHE A 41 8.84 -4.98 6.40
CA PHE A 41 7.44 -5.30 6.67
C PHE A 41 6.72 -5.81 5.42
N GLN A 42 6.81 -5.09 4.31
CA GLN A 42 6.16 -5.51 3.05
C GLN A 42 6.69 -6.85 2.50
N ASN A 43 7.96 -7.17 2.73
CA ASN A 43 8.54 -8.45 2.30
C ASN A 43 8.26 -9.61 3.27
N SER A 44 7.80 -9.32 4.48
CA SER A 44 7.56 -10.33 5.54
C SER A 44 6.08 -10.69 5.71
N ILE A 45 5.19 -10.06 4.94
CA ILE A 45 3.75 -10.27 5.02
C ILE A 45 3.21 -10.72 3.66
N ASP A 46 2.24 -11.62 3.73
CA ASP A 46 1.37 -11.97 2.61
C ASP A 46 -0.03 -11.43 2.89
N ILE A 47 -0.68 -10.90 1.86
CA ILE A 47 -2.01 -10.31 1.96
C ILE A 47 -2.97 -11.18 1.19
N ASN A 48 -3.81 -11.91 1.92
CA ASN A 48 -4.93 -12.62 1.31
C ASN A 48 -6.11 -11.65 1.23
N LEU A 49 -6.55 -11.38 0.00
CA LEU A 49 -7.65 -10.46 -0.23
C LEU A 49 -8.97 -11.08 0.28
N GLY A 50 -9.50 -10.52 1.37
CA GLY A 50 -10.86 -10.77 1.86
C GLY A 50 -11.85 -9.76 1.27
N ASP A 51 -12.40 -8.89 2.12
CA ASP A 51 -13.31 -7.81 1.71
C ASP A 51 -12.61 -6.62 1.03
N GLY A 52 -11.28 -6.57 1.07
CA GLY A 52 -10.45 -5.53 0.46
C GLY A 52 -10.49 -4.17 1.17
N HIS A 53 -11.10 -4.05 2.36
CA HIS A 53 -11.19 -2.77 3.07
C HIS A 53 -9.90 -2.38 3.80
N LEU A 54 -9.04 -3.34 4.12
CA LEU A 54 -7.76 -3.11 4.82
C LEU A 54 -6.54 -3.15 3.90
N ALA A 55 -6.69 -3.66 2.67
CA ALA A 55 -5.61 -3.68 1.68
C ALA A 55 -5.62 -2.39 0.86
N LEU A 56 -4.46 -1.76 0.68
CA LEU A 56 -4.25 -0.61 -0.17
C LEU A 56 -4.05 -1.06 -1.61
N PHE A 57 -4.81 -0.47 -2.53
CA PHE A 57 -4.80 -0.88 -3.92
C PHE A 57 -3.43 -0.70 -4.58
N TRP A 58 -2.78 0.45 -4.38
CA TRP A 58 -1.54 0.78 -5.11
C TRP A 58 -0.29 0.13 -4.50
N ASN A 59 -0.19 0.09 -3.17
CA ASN A 59 1.05 -0.31 -2.48
C ASN A 59 1.11 -1.78 -2.10
N ASP A 60 -0.03 -2.43 -1.88
CA ASP A 60 -0.04 -3.77 -1.32
C ASP A 60 -0.05 -4.87 -2.37
N ARG A 61 0.52 -6.02 -2.01
CA ARG A 61 0.56 -7.23 -2.82
C ARG A 61 -0.74 -8.00 -2.67
N TRP A 62 -1.83 -7.44 -3.19
CA TRP A 62 -3.15 -8.06 -3.12
C TRP A 62 -3.50 -8.82 -4.42
N ASN A 63 -2.79 -8.56 -5.53
CA ASN A 63 -2.94 -9.25 -6.79
C ASN A 63 -1.82 -10.31 -6.95
N GLY A 64 -1.90 -11.37 -6.13
CA GLY A 64 -0.83 -12.37 -6.02
C GLY A 64 0.41 -11.80 -5.32
N ALA A 65 1.60 -12.12 -5.82
CA ALA A 65 2.87 -11.66 -5.24
C ALA A 65 3.23 -10.21 -5.57
N ASN A 66 2.45 -9.54 -6.42
CA ASN A 66 2.79 -8.23 -6.96
C ASN A 66 1.84 -7.14 -6.46
N SER A 67 2.39 -5.96 -6.18
CA SER A 67 1.60 -4.74 -6.00
C SER A 67 1.54 -3.96 -7.31
N PRO A 68 0.46 -3.19 -7.56
CA PRO A 68 0.40 -2.30 -8.72
C PRO A 68 1.57 -1.32 -8.78
N TYR A 69 2.13 -0.91 -7.64
CA TYR A 69 3.36 -0.10 -7.59
C TYR A 69 4.59 -0.81 -8.19
N LEU A 70 4.69 -2.13 -8.05
CA LEU A 70 5.79 -2.92 -8.62
C LEU A 70 5.60 -3.15 -10.13
N ILE A 71 4.36 -3.36 -10.58
CA ILE A 71 4.04 -3.65 -11.99
C ILE A 71 4.05 -2.37 -12.83
N ALA A 72 3.53 -1.28 -12.26
CA ALA A 72 3.26 -0.04 -12.96
C ALA A 72 3.86 1.18 -12.23
N PRO A 73 5.20 1.24 -12.07
CA PRO A 73 5.85 2.28 -11.28
C PRO A 73 5.67 3.69 -11.88
N ASP A 74 5.66 3.83 -13.21
CA ASP A 74 5.50 5.13 -13.87
C ASP A 74 4.06 5.61 -13.83
N LEU A 75 3.09 4.69 -13.89
CA LEU A 75 1.70 5.04 -13.59
C LEU A 75 1.55 5.50 -12.14
N CYS A 76 2.18 4.83 -11.18
CA CYS A 76 2.06 5.21 -9.77
C CYS A 76 2.69 6.58 -9.47
N LYS A 77 3.73 6.99 -10.22
CA LYS A 77 4.36 8.32 -10.08
C LYS A 77 3.44 9.48 -10.45
N ILE A 78 2.47 9.26 -11.35
CA ILE A 78 1.54 10.32 -11.77
C ILE A 78 0.33 10.48 -10.83
N LEU A 79 0.15 9.53 -9.91
CA LEU A 79 -0.95 9.56 -8.94
C LEU A 79 -0.68 10.56 -7.81
N ARG A 80 -1.75 11.06 -7.20
CA ARG A 80 -1.63 11.90 -6.00
C ARG A 80 -1.10 11.04 -4.82
N PRO A 81 -0.11 11.51 -4.03
CA PRO A 81 0.42 10.75 -2.90
C PRO A 81 -0.63 10.29 -1.88
N LYS A 82 -1.68 11.09 -1.66
CA LYS A 82 -2.79 10.76 -0.78
C LYS A 82 -3.59 9.54 -1.27
N VAL A 83 -3.75 9.40 -2.58
CA VAL A 83 -4.46 8.28 -3.19
C VAL A 83 -3.66 6.99 -3.03
N VAL A 84 -2.37 7.03 -3.36
CA VAL A 84 -1.46 5.89 -3.22
C VAL A 84 -1.45 5.36 -1.78
N LYS A 85 -1.52 6.26 -0.79
CA LYS A 85 -1.48 5.91 0.64
C LYS A 85 -2.80 5.41 1.22
N ASN A 86 -3.95 5.86 0.71
CA ASN A 86 -5.23 5.66 1.39
C ASN A 86 -6.27 4.85 0.58
N ARG A 87 -6.09 4.71 -0.73
CA ARG A 87 -7.06 4.01 -1.59
C ARG A 87 -7.03 2.52 -1.25
N THR A 88 -8.16 1.99 -0.79
CA THR A 88 -8.30 0.55 -0.50
C THR A 88 -8.70 -0.24 -1.74
N VAL A 89 -8.45 -1.55 -1.74
CA VAL A 89 -8.81 -2.45 -2.85
C VAL A 89 -10.33 -2.45 -3.07
N ALA A 90 -11.12 -2.51 -1.99
CA ALA A 90 -12.57 -2.44 -2.07
C ALA A 90 -13.06 -1.16 -2.76
N GLN A 91 -12.49 -0.01 -2.39
CA GLN A 91 -12.82 1.29 -2.98
C GLN A 91 -12.35 1.40 -4.44
N ALA A 92 -11.18 0.86 -4.75
CA ALA A 92 -10.59 0.93 -6.07
C ALA A 92 -11.36 0.08 -7.09
N LEU A 93 -11.72 -1.15 -6.71
CA LEU A 93 -12.43 -2.09 -7.58
C LEU A 93 -13.91 -1.73 -7.74
N ALA A 94 -14.53 -1.11 -6.73
CA ALA A 94 -15.90 -0.61 -6.82
C ALA A 94 -16.05 0.35 -8.01
N GLY A 95 -16.80 -0.09 -9.03
CA GLY A 95 -17.05 0.69 -10.25
C GLY A 95 -15.78 1.10 -11.02
N ARG A 96 -14.65 0.40 -10.83
CA ARG A 96 -13.33 0.77 -11.38
C ARG A 96 -12.89 2.19 -10.99
N ALA A 97 -13.24 2.64 -9.79
CA ALA A 97 -12.92 3.99 -9.31
C ALA A 97 -11.41 4.29 -9.28
N TRP A 98 -10.54 3.27 -9.28
CA TRP A 98 -9.10 3.46 -9.40
C TRP A 98 -8.68 4.14 -10.71
N ILE A 99 -9.47 4.05 -11.78
CA ILE A 99 -9.15 4.75 -13.04
C ILE A 99 -9.21 6.26 -12.84
N ALA A 100 -10.14 6.75 -12.01
CA ALA A 100 -10.29 8.17 -11.70
C ALA A 100 -9.14 8.72 -10.84
N ASP A 101 -8.29 7.85 -10.28
CA ASP A 101 -7.09 8.27 -9.57
C ASP A 101 -5.98 8.79 -10.50
N ILE A 102 -6.06 8.42 -11.78
CA ILE A 102 -5.10 8.77 -12.82
C ILE A 102 -5.41 10.19 -13.32
N VAL A 103 -4.88 11.19 -12.62
CA VAL A 103 -5.14 12.62 -12.91
C VAL A 103 -3.92 13.33 -13.53
N GLY A 104 -2.74 12.71 -13.51
CA GLY A 104 -1.51 13.30 -14.02
C GLY A 104 -1.33 13.15 -15.54
N PRO A 105 -0.28 13.75 -16.11
CA PRO A 105 0.03 13.63 -17.54
C PRO A 105 0.31 12.17 -17.89
N LEU A 106 -0.58 11.58 -18.70
CA LEU A 106 -0.43 10.22 -19.20
C LEU A 106 0.68 10.17 -20.24
N THR A 107 1.85 9.69 -19.82
CA THR A 107 2.94 9.33 -20.72
C THR A 107 2.63 8.01 -21.42
N ILE A 108 3.28 7.76 -22.56
CA ILE A 108 3.15 6.48 -23.28
C ILE A 108 3.53 5.29 -22.37
N GLU A 109 4.54 5.46 -21.51
CA GLU A 109 4.95 4.40 -20.58
C GLU A 109 3.89 4.14 -19.51
N ALA A 110 3.27 5.18 -18.95
CA ALA A 110 2.16 5.04 -18.01
C ALA A 110 0.95 4.35 -18.67
N LEU A 111 0.64 4.68 -19.93
CA LEU A 111 -0.42 4.03 -20.71
C LEU A 111 -0.12 2.55 -20.99
N ARG A 112 1.13 2.22 -21.27
CA ARG A 112 1.55 0.82 -21.44
C ARG A 112 1.37 0.03 -20.14
N GLN A 113 1.77 0.63 -19.02
CA GLN A 113 1.65 0.02 -17.70
C GLN A 113 0.20 -0.16 -17.24
N TYR A 114 -0.71 0.74 -17.65
CA TYR A 114 -2.13 0.67 -17.35
C TYR A 114 -2.77 -0.67 -17.77
N VAL A 115 -2.31 -1.29 -18.87
CA VAL A 115 -2.86 -2.56 -19.38
C VAL A 115 -2.53 -3.75 -18.49
N TYR A 116 -1.53 -3.63 -17.60
CA TYR A 116 -1.07 -4.70 -16.71
C TYR A 116 -1.66 -4.64 -15.30
N ILE A 117 -2.51 -3.65 -15.01
CA ILE A 117 -3.24 -3.52 -13.74
C ILE A 117 -4.59 -4.20 -13.86
#